data_AF-A0A7C0Z8S7-F1
#
_entry.id   AF-A0A7C0Z8S7-F1
#
_cell.length_a   1.000
_cell.length_b   1.000
_cell.length_c   1.000
_cell.angle_alpha   90.00
_cell.angle_beta   90.00
_cell.angle_gamma   90.00
#
_symmetry.space_group_name_H-M   'P 1'
#
loop_
_entity.id
_entity.type
_entity.pdbx_description
1 polymer ?
#
loop_
_entity_poly.entity_id
_entity_poly.type
_entity_poly.pdbx_seq_one_letter_code
_entity_poly.pdbx_strand_id
1 'polypeptide(L)'
;MIYNVKESEKTFSELGTNPIFTFNRKEHGMNTRKGIWFLSFLAVAFLLSACAMQQSGKPGPFQVKSLADGNWKPKADNLVFVLDTSSSMTEGYNGVEKFATAKGVLANFNQTMPDLNIKAAIRTFGHDPGLSRQSTMLAYGLTDYSRSDFAASLDKIKPAGGPSPIEKALGDVAGDLKDTQGKIAMVVVSDGKKMGKAPLAAADSLKAQYADRLCIYTVLVGDDPAGQRLMADLSKTTGCGFTTTADNLSTGAQMANFVETVMLEAVVAPPPKPAPVVVKTPPKKPSWVFNDIKFDFDKATLRPESYPVLDGVYEALRGNPGLAVEIQGHTCAIGTDEYNMGLSQRRANTVLKYLKDKGISASRLTAKGFGESQPIDSNKTKEGRANNRRVEFKPIQ
;
A
#
# COMPACT_ATOMS: atom_id res chain seq x y z
N MET A 1 -71.26 32.48 12.51
CA MET A 1 -71.60 32.13 11.12
C MET A 1 -70.65 31.00 10.73
N ILE A 2 -70.89 29.73 11.10
CA ILE A 2 -71.79 28.71 10.54
C ILE A 2 -71.79 28.61 9.00
N TYR A 3 -71.56 27.37 8.54
CA TYR A 3 -71.89 26.72 7.25
C TYR A 3 -70.83 26.78 6.13
N ASN A 4 -70.55 25.72 5.36
CA ASN A 4 -70.88 24.30 5.45
C ASN A 4 -69.99 23.52 4.47
N VAL A 5 -69.73 22.26 4.81
CA VAL A 5 -69.27 21.21 3.89
C VAL A 5 -70.39 20.89 2.90
N LYS A 6 -70.06 20.61 1.63
CA LYS A 6 -70.99 19.98 0.68
C LYS A 6 -70.32 18.83 -0.06
N GLU A 7 -70.80 17.66 0.32
CA GLU A 7 -70.69 16.34 -0.29
C GLU A 7 -71.37 16.33 -1.67
N SER A 8 -70.85 15.55 -2.62
CA SER A 8 -71.66 15.03 -3.73
C SER A 8 -71.17 13.63 -4.12
N GLU A 9 -71.91 12.63 -3.65
CA GLU A 9 -71.91 11.27 -4.18
C GLU A 9 -72.44 11.26 -5.62
N LYS A 10 -71.82 10.44 -6.48
CA LYS A 10 -72.51 9.79 -7.60
C LYS A 10 -71.96 8.38 -7.78
N THR A 11 -72.81 7.42 -7.44
CA THR A 11 -72.77 6.01 -7.80
C THR A 11 -73.07 5.81 -9.30
N PHE A 12 -72.35 4.91 -9.95
CA PHE A 12 -72.92 4.12 -11.06
C PHE A 12 -72.23 2.76 -11.15
N SER A 13 -73.02 1.73 -10.92
CA SER A 13 -72.77 0.32 -11.17
C SER A 13 -72.79 0.02 -12.67
N GLU A 14 -71.95 -0.89 -13.16
CA GLU A 14 -72.38 -1.99 -14.04
C GLU A 14 -71.24 -3.00 -14.25
N LEU A 15 -71.50 -4.23 -13.80
CA LEU A 15 -70.72 -5.44 -14.07
C LEU A 15 -71.22 -6.03 -15.39
N GLY A 16 -70.32 -6.17 -16.37
CA GLY A 16 -70.58 -6.87 -17.63
C GLY A 16 -69.66 -8.07 -17.77
N THR A 17 -70.20 -9.25 -17.51
CA THR A 17 -69.64 -10.57 -17.84
C THR A 17 -69.66 -10.80 -19.36
N ASN A 18 -68.65 -11.48 -19.91
CA ASN A 18 -68.73 -12.09 -21.23
C ASN A 18 -67.94 -13.42 -21.28
N PRO A 19 -68.37 -14.39 -22.10
CA PRO A 19 -68.28 -15.80 -21.76
C PRO A 19 -67.29 -16.62 -22.62
N ILE A 20 -66.89 -17.75 -22.03
CA ILE A 20 -66.70 -19.11 -22.57
C ILE A 20 -66.69 -19.24 -24.11
N PHE A 21 -65.55 -19.72 -24.65
CA PHE A 21 -65.51 -20.54 -25.85
C PHE A 21 -64.68 -21.80 -25.58
N THR A 22 -65.38 -22.94 -25.51
CA THR A 22 -64.86 -24.31 -25.60
C THR A 22 -65.11 -24.83 -27.00
N PHE A 23 -64.11 -25.42 -27.66
CA PHE A 23 -64.25 -26.37 -28.79
C PHE A 23 -62.84 -26.86 -29.18
N ASN A 24 -62.57 -28.08 -29.64
CA ASN A 24 -63.05 -29.43 -29.35
C ASN A 24 -61.92 -30.33 -29.86
N ARG A 25 -61.71 -31.46 -29.18
CA ARG A 25 -60.76 -32.53 -29.49
C ARG A 25 -61.09 -33.16 -30.85
N LYS A 26 -60.09 -33.35 -31.71
CA LYS A 26 -60.08 -34.40 -32.74
C LYS A 26 -58.69 -35.01 -32.86
N GLU A 27 -58.53 -36.18 -32.23
CA GLU A 27 -57.52 -37.16 -32.62
C GLU A 27 -58.00 -37.86 -33.90
N HIS A 28 -57.11 -38.07 -34.86
CA HIS A 28 -57.22 -39.16 -35.83
C HIS A 28 -55.86 -39.45 -36.48
N GLY A 29 -55.44 -40.72 -36.38
CA GLY A 29 -54.95 -41.46 -37.54
C GLY A 29 -53.45 -41.48 -37.82
N MET A 30 -52.69 -42.24 -37.02
CA MET A 30 -51.49 -42.90 -37.50
C MET A 30 -51.89 -44.11 -38.37
N ASN A 31 -51.48 -44.14 -39.64
CA ASN A 31 -51.33 -45.40 -40.38
C ASN A 31 -50.39 -45.28 -41.61
N THR A 32 -49.33 -46.08 -41.53
CA THR A 32 -48.78 -46.99 -42.54
C THR A 32 -48.21 -46.52 -43.90
N ARG A 33 -46.90 -46.89 -44.03
CA ARG A 33 -46.23 -47.59 -45.15
C ARG A 33 -45.63 -46.82 -46.34
N LYS A 34 -44.30 -46.97 -46.41
CA LYS A 34 -43.44 -47.37 -47.56
C LYS A 34 -43.37 -46.44 -48.78
N GLY A 35 -42.15 -45.99 -49.07
CA GLY A 35 -41.75 -45.48 -50.39
C GLY A 35 -40.25 -45.17 -50.45
N ILE A 36 -39.46 -46.15 -50.88
CA ILE A 36 -38.05 -46.00 -51.26
C ILE A 36 -37.99 -45.20 -52.56
N TRP A 37 -37.22 -44.12 -52.62
CA TRP A 37 -36.69 -43.57 -53.88
C TRP A 37 -35.24 -43.12 -53.72
N PHE A 38 -34.49 -43.48 -54.76
CA PHE A 38 -33.04 -43.41 -54.93
C PHE A 38 -32.52 -41.98 -55.18
N LEU A 39 -31.31 -41.71 -54.64
CA LEU A 39 -30.18 -40.96 -55.20
C LEU A 39 -30.45 -39.67 -56.02
N SER A 40 -29.87 -38.55 -55.57
CA SER A 40 -29.14 -37.60 -56.44
C SER A 40 -28.24 -36.66 -55.63
N PHE A 41 -26.97 -36.63 -56.03
CA PHE A 41 -25.90 -35.74 -55.61
C PHE A 41 -26.29 -34.26 -55.72
N LEU A 42 -26.00 -33.44 -54.71
CA LEU A 42 -25.39 -32.13 -54.92
C LEU A 42 -24.70 -31.63 -53.63
N ALA A 43 -23.42 -31.30 -53.77
CA ALA A 43 -22.58 -30.76 -52.74
C ALA A 43 -23.05 -29.36 -52.29
N VAL A 44 -23.29 -29.19 -51.00
CA VAL A 44 -23.22 -27.89 -50.34
C VAL A 44 -22.34 -28.07 -49.11
N ALA A 45 -21.06 -27.77 -49.27
CA ALA A 45 -20.14 -27.56 -48.16
C ALA A 45 -20.57 -26.28 -47.44
N PHE A 46 -21.47 -26.43 -46.45
CA PHE A 46 -21.70 -25.37 -45.48
C PHE A 46 -20.44 -25.23 -44.63
N LEU A 47 -19.72 -24.14 -44.85
CA LEU A 47 -18.72 -23.61 -43.94
C LEU A 47 -19.41 -23.33 -42.59
N LEU A 48 -19.45 -24.34 -41.73
CA LEU A 48 -19.66 -24.14 -40.31
C LEU A 48 -18.41 -23.42 -39.80
N SER A 49 -18.43 -22.08 -39.84
CA SER A 49 -17.66 -21.31 -38.88
C SER A 49 -18.25 -21.63 -37.50
N ALA A 50 -17.79 -22.73 -36.92
CA ALA A 50 -17.85 -22.90 -35.49
C ALA A 50 -17.01 -21.75 -34.92
N CYS A 51 -17.67 -20.65 -34.56
CA CYS A 51 -17.17 -19.88 -33.45
C CYS A 51 -17.00 -20.91 -32.33
N ALA A 52 -15.75 -21.26 -32.03
CA ALA A 52 -15.43 -21.88 -30.77
C ALA A 52 -15.87 -20.87 -29.70
N MET A 53 -17.14 -20.98 -29.32
CA MET A 53 -17.70 -20.33 -28.17
C MET A 53 -16.97 -20.98 -27.02
N GLN A 54 -15.83 -20.37 -26.67
CA GLN A 54 -15.00 -20.77 -25.56
C GLN A 54 -15.93 -20.76 -24.36
N GLN A 55 -16.38 -21.96 -23.96
CA GLN A 55 -17.13 -22.14 -22.75
C GLN A 55 -16.26 -21.51 -21.68
N SER A 56 -16.75 -20.40 -21.11
CA SER A 56 -16.17 -19.78 -19.93
C SER A 56 -16.29 -20.82 -18.82
N GLY A 57 -15.28 -21.71 -18.76
CA GLY A 57 -15.16 -22.71 -17.72
C GLY A 57 -15.23 -21.96 -16.41
N LYS A 58 -16.10 -22.45 -15.50
CA LYS A 58 -16.15 -21.96 -14.12
C LYS A 58 -14.69 -21.83 -13.63
N PRO A 59 -14.30 -20.69 -13.04
CA PRO A 59 -12.96 -20.54 -12.48
C PRO A 59 -12.66 -21.74 -11.60
N GLY A 60 -11.52 -22.39 -11.84
CA GLY A 60 -11.06 -23.50 -11.00
C GLY A 60 -10.88 -23.06 -9.55
N PRO A 61 -10.72 -24.00 -8.60
CA PRO A 61 -10.49 -23.67 -7.21
C PRO A 61 -9.26 -22.75 -7.07
N PHE A 62 -9.34 -21.79 -6.14
CA PHE A 62 -8.25 -20.83 -5.90
C PHE A 62 -6.94 -21.57 -5.63
N GLN A 63 -5.92 -21.26 -6.42
CA GLN A 63 -4.58 -21.86 -6.29
C GLN A 63 -3.71 -20.91 -5.47
N VAL A 64 -3.38 -21.29 -4.25
CA VAL A 64 -2.55 -20.47 -3.36
C VAL A 64 -1.14 -20.32 -3.92
N LYS A 65 -0.64 -19.08 -4.02
CA LYS A 65 0.78 -18.82 -4.27
C LYS A 65 1.48 -18.64 -2.93
N SER A 66 2.36 -19.58 -2.59
CA SER A 66 3.10 -19.54 -1.32
C SER A 66 4.00 -18.29 -1.22
N LEU A 67 3.99 -17.68 -0.03
CA LEU A 67 4.92 -16.64 0.41
C LEU A 67 5.91 -17.16 1.48
N ALA A 68 5.88 -18.45 1.81
CA ALA A 68 6.65 -19.03 2.91
C ALA A 68 8.18 -18.98 2.72
N ASP A 69 8.64 -18.92 1.47
CA ASP A 69 10.08 -18.97 1.16
C ASP A 69 10.79 -17.62 1.34
N GLY A 70 10.04 -16.54 1.61
CA GLY A 70 10.62 -15.21 1.82
C GLY A 70 11.02 -14.98 3.27
N ASN A 71 12.14 -14.29 3.47
CA ASN A 71 12.55 -13.78 4.77
C ASN A 71 11.73 -12.51 5.07
N TRP A 72 10.57 -12.66 5.70
CA TRP A 72 9.64 -11.57 5.93
C TRP A 72 9.62 -11.10 7.38
N LYS A 73 9.41 -9.80 7.57
CA LYS A 73 8.96 -9.21 8.84
C LYS A 73 7.56 -8.65 8.65
N PRO A 74 6.73 -8.65 9.71
CA PRO A 74 5.44 -8.00 9.65
C PRO A 74 5.61 -6.50 9.45
N LYS A 75 4.98 -5.96 8.39
CA LYS A 75 4.88 -4.52 8.13
C LYS A 75 3.90 -3.85 9.09
N ALA A 76 2.93 -4.61 9.60
CA ALA A 76 1.96 -4.19 10.61
C ALA A 76 1.85 -5.22 11.72
N ASP A 77 1.73 -4.75 12.96
CA ASP A 77 1.59 -5.58 14.16
C ASP A 77 0.14 -6.03 14.38
N ASN A 78 -0.82 -5.26 13.87
CA ASN A 78 -2.25 -5.50 14.00
C ASN A 78 -2.92 -5.50 12.63
N LEU A 79 -3.58 -6.59 12.26
CA LEU A 79 -4.37 -6.74 11.04
C LEU A 79 -5.86 -6.73 11.37
N VAL A 80 -6.62 -5.78 10.85
CA VAL A 80 -8.06 -5.71 11.10
C VAL A 80 -8.81 -5.77 9.78
N PHE A 81 -9.63 -6.80 9.60
CA PHE A 81 -10.62 -6.81 8.52
C PHE A 81 -11.91 -6.13 8.98
N VAL A 82 -12.44 -5.25 8.14
CA VAL A 82 -13.78 -4.68 8.29
C VAL A 82 -14.62 -5.21 7.12
N LEU A 83 -15.43 -6.22 7.39
CA LEU A 83 -16.22 -6.94 6.39
C LEU A 83 -17.66 -6.44 6.37
N ASP A 84 -18.08 -5.98 5.20
CA ASP A 84 -19.47 -5.61 4.94
C ASP A 84 -20.35 -6.86 4.80
N THR A 85 -21.35 -6.96 5.66
CA THR A 85 -22.38 -7.99 5.62
C THR A 85 -23.76 -7.37 5.35
N SER A 86 -23.86 -6.15 4.83
CA SER A 86 -25.15 -5.45 4.65
C SER A 86 -25.98 -5.97 3.48
N SER A 87 -27.25 -5.56 3.38
CA SER A 87 -28.17 -6.05 2.34
C SER A 87 -27.69 -5.84 0.89
N SER A 88 -26.88 -4.81 0.60
CA SER A 88 -26.32 -4.63 -0.77
C SER A 88 -25.35 -5.73 -1.17
N MET A 89 -24.75 -6.40 -0.20
CA MET A 89 -23.85 -7.53 -0.42
C MET A 89 -24.59 -8.82 -0.81
N THR A 90 -25.92 -8.86 -0.70
CA THR A 90 -26.74 -9.97 -1.22
C THR A 90 -26.99 -9.88 -2.73
N GLU A 91 -26.65 -8.75 -3.35
CA GLU A 91 -26.70 -8.59 -4.81
C GLU A 91 -25.70 -9.53 -5.50
N GLY A 92 -26.06 -10.03 -6.68
CA GLY A 92 -25.17 -10.84 -7.52
C GLY A 92 -24.18 -9.97 -8.30
N TYR A 93 -22.95 -10.46 -8.45
CA TYR A 93 -21.89 -9.90 -9.29
C TYR A 93 -21.09 -11.06 -9.91
N ASN A 94 -20.87 -11.03 -11.23
CA ASN A 94 -20.20 -12.12 -11.98
C ASN A 94 -20.82 -13.53 -11.71
N GLY A 95 -22.13 -13.58 -11.50
CA GLY A 95 -22.87 -14.83 -11.26
C GLY A 95 -22.75 -15.41 -9.85
N VAL A 96 -22.15 -14.67 -8.91
CA VAL A 96 -22.00 -15.06 -7.50
C VAL A 96 -22.46 -13.91 -6.59
N GLU A 97 -22.98 -14.22 -5.41
CA GLU A 97 -23.31 -13.19 -4.40
C GLU A 97 -22.06 -12.41 -3.97
N LYS A 98 -22.14 -11.07 -3.88
CA LYS A 98 -21.00 -10.24 -3.46
C LYS A 98 -20.48 -10.62 -2.08
N PHE A 99 -21.37 -10.96 -1.14
CA PHE A 99 -20.97 -11.39 0.20
C PHE A 99 -20.10 -12.65 0.17
N ALA A 100 -20.45 -13.63 -0.69
CA ALA A 100 -19.65 -14.84 -0.87
C ALA A 100 -18.26 -14.50 -1.45
N THR A 101 -18.20 -13.58 -2.42
CA THR A 101 -16.94 -13.06 -2.96
C THR A 101 -16.11 -12.35 -1.88
N ALA A 102 -16.73 -11.53 -1.03
CA ALA A 102 -16.06 -10.83 0.06
C ALA A 102 -15.47 -11.79 1.10
N LYS A 103 -16.23 -12.82 1.53
CA LYS A 103 -15.69 -13.91 2.37
C LYS A 103 -14.54 -14.63 1.68
N GLY A 104 -14.67 -14.89 0.37
CA GLY A 104 -13.63 -15.50 -0.45
C GLY A 104 -12.32 -14.71 -0.44
N VAL A 105 -12.38 -13.37 -0.51
CA VAL A 105 -11.18 -12.51 -0.38
C VAL A 105 -10.48 -12.75 0.96
N LEU A 106 -11.20 -12.75 2.08
CA LEU A 106 -10.62 -12.98 3.40
C LEU A 106 -10.06 -14.40 3.52
N ALA A 107 -10.76 -15.40 3.01
CA ALA A 107 -10.32 -16.80 3.03
C ALA A 107 -9.02 -16.98 2.22
N ASN A 108 -8.95 -16.40 1.02
CA ASN A 108 -7.79 -16.45 0.15
C ASN A 108 -6.61 -15.67 0.74
N PHE A 109 -6.86 -14.52 1.36
CA PHE A 109 -5.85 -13.78 2.11
C PHE A 109 -5.29 -14.62 3.26
N ASN A 110 -6.18 -15.22 4.07
CA ASN A 110 -5.82 -16.09 5.19
C ASN A 110 -5.02 -17.31 4.74
N GLN A 111 -5.30 -17.89 3.57
CA GLN A 111 -4.52 -19.00 3.02
C GLN A 111 -3.15 -18.56 2.48
N THR A 112 -3.04 -17.33 1.99
CA THR A 112 -1.83 -16.79 1.34
C THR A 112 -0.84 -16.17 2.34
N MET A 113 -1.32 -15.65 3.46
CA MET A 113 -0.50 -15.11 4.55
C MET A 113 0.59 -16.10 4.98
N PRO A 114 1.87 -15.72 5.08
CA PRO A 114 2.85 -16.55 5.79
C PRO A 114 2.57 -16.55 7.29
N ASP A 115 3.25 -17.42 8.04
CA ASP A 115 3.13 -17.43 9.50
C ASP A 115 3.84 -16.20 10.08
N LEU A 116 3.06 -15.26 10.61
CA LEU A 116 3.56 -14.01 11.21
C LEU A 116 3.08 -13.90 12.65
N ASN A 117 3.95 -13.39 13.52
CA ASN A 117 3.58 -13.04 14.89
C ASN A 117 2.92 -11.66 14.92
N ILE A 118 1.63 -11.62 14.63
CA ILE A 118 0.80 -10.40 14.62
C ILE A 118 -0.51 -10.66 15.38
N LYS A 119 -1.21 -9.59 15.73
CA LYS A 119 -2.60 -9.68 16.16
C LYS A 119 -3.53 -9.49 14.96
N ALA A 120 -4.64 -10.22 14.93
CA ALA A 120 -5.63 -10.07 13.88
C ALA A 120 -7.04 -9.94 14.44
N ALA A 121 -7.93 -9.26 13.72
CA ALA A 121 -9.35 -9.13 14.05
C ALA A 121 -10.21 -9.15 12.78
N ILE A 122 -11.46 -9.60 12.91
CA ILE A 122 -12.51 -9.45 11.88
C ILE A 122 -13.69 -8.75 12.54
N ARG A 123 -13.91 -7.49 12.16
CA ARG A 123 -15.14 -6.76 12.46
C ARG A 123 -16.09 -6.89 11.28
N THR A 124 -17.34 -7.21 11.55
CA THR A 124 -18.42 -7.24 10.56
C THR A 124 -19.42 -6.15 10.85
N PHE A 125 -20.11 -5.66 9.81
CA PHE A 125 -21.15 -4.65 9.96
C PHE A 125 -22.27 -4.81 8.95
N GLY A 126 -23.46 -4.37 9.37
CA GLY A 126 -24.69 -4.55 8.62
C GLY A 126 -25.16 -5.98 8.75
N HIS A 127 -26.03 -6.25 9.71
CA HIS A 127 -26.58 -7.58 9.93
C HIS A 127 -28.10 -7.51 9.78
N ASP A 128 -28.69 -8.61 9.30
CA ASP A 128 -30.14 -8.77 9.36
C ASP A 128 -30.59 -8.58 10.83
N PRO A 129 -31.51 -7.64 11.11
CA PRO A 129 -32.00 -7.39 12.47
C PRO A 129 -32.64 -8.61 13.14
N GLY A 130 -33.13 -9.57 12.35
CA GLY A 130 -33.63 -10.87 12.80
C GLY A 130 -32.53 -11.86 13.18
N LEU A 131 -31.30 -11.67 12.69
CA LEU A 131 -30.13 -12.51 13.00
C LEU A 131 -29.24 -11.93 14.11
N SER A 132 -29.15 -10.60 14.22
CA SER A 132 -28.45 -9.90 15.29
C SER A 132 -29.04 -8.50 15.49
N ARG A 133 -29.25 -8.12 16.76
CA ARG A 133 -29.62 -6.74 17.12
C ARG A 133 -28.43 -5.78 17.14
N GLN A 134 -27.21 -6.31 17.06
CA GLN A 134 -26.01 -5.50 16.99
C GLN A 134 -25.76 -5.09 15.55
N SER A 135 -25.58 -3.79 15.31
CA SER A 135 -25.26 -3.23 13.99
C SER A 135 -23.87 -3.61 13.47
N THR A 136 -23.03 -4.18 14.34
CA THR A 136 -21.62 -4.51 14.14
C THR A 136 -21.24 -5.65 15.08
N MET A 137 -20.41 -6.59 14.65
CA MET A 137 -19.94 -7.71 15.48
C MET A 137 -18.45 -7.95 15.31
N LEU A 138 -17.75 -8.23 16.41
CA LEU A 138 -16.37 -8.71 16.39
C LEU A 138 -16.38 -10.23 16.21
N ALA A 139 -16.23 -10.68 14.96
CA ALA A 139 -16.32 -12.09 14.58
C ALA A 139 -15.04 -12.87 14.92
N TYR A 140 -13.88 -12.20 14.85
CA TYR A 140 -12.59 -12.69 15.33
C TYR A 140 -11.96 -11.56 16.15
N GLY A 141 -11.68 -11.80 17.42
CA GLY A 141 -11.19 -10.79 18.35
C GLY A 141 -9.73 -10.44 18.10
N LEU A 142 -9.28 -9.25 18.50
CA LEU A 142 -7.90 -8.76 18.34
C LEU A 142 -6.90 -9.58 19.17
N THR A 143 -6.65 -10.81 18.71
CA THR A 143 -5.84 -11.85 19.34
C THR A 143 -4.68 -12.22 18.44
N ASP A 144 -3.74 -13.01 18.95
CA ASP A 144 -2.65 -13.57 18.14
C ASP A 144 -3.21 -14.35 16.96
N TYR A 145 -2.72 -14.03 15.76
CA TYR A 145 -3.21 -14.59 14.52
C TYR A 145 -2.99 -16.10 14.46
N SER A 146 -4.09 -16.81 14.17
CA SER A 146 -4.10 -18.25 13.95
C SER A 146 -4.90 -18.52 12.68
N ARG A 147 -4.25 -19.14 11.69
CA ARG A 147 -4.87 -19.42 10.38
C ARG A 147 -6.14 -20.26 10.50
N SER A 148 -6.13 -21.25 11.39
CA SER A 148 -7.27 -22.14 11.63
C SER A 148 -8.40 -21.41 12.35
N ASP A 149 -8.09 -20.62 13.38
CA ASP A 149 -9.12 -19.93 14.16
C ASP A 149 -9.74 -18.78 13.37
N PHE A 150 -8.94 -18.09 12.55
CA PHE A 150 -9.43 -17.09 11.61
C PHE A 150 -10.41 -17.73 10.61
N ALA A 151 -10.04 -18.86 10.00
CA ALA A 151 -10.92 -19.59 9.08
C ALA A 151 -12.22 -20.05 9.77
N ALA A 152 -12.12 -20.67 10.95
CA ALA A 152 -13.28 -21.12 11.72
C ALA A 152 -14.20 -19.96 12.14
N SER A 153 -13.64 -18.77 12.37
CA SER A 153 -14.41 -17.57 12.69
C SER A 153 -15.11 -17.00 11.46
N LEU A 154 -14.43 -16.99 10.31
CA LEU A 154 -14.99 -16.59 9.02
C LEU A 154 -16.18 -17.47 8.62
N ASP A 155 -16.12 -18.79 8.86
CA ASP A 155 -17.22 -19.72 8.57
C ASP A 155 -18.49 -19.43 9.38
N LYS A 156 -18.34 -18.93 10.61
CA LYS A 156 -19.45 -18.58 11.51
C LYS A 156 -20.14 -17.26 11.17
N ILE A 157 -19.54 -16.44 10.31
CA ILE A 157 -20.13 -15.16 9.91
C ILE A 157 -21.39 -15.45 9.10
N LYS A 158 -22.52 -14.98 9.64
CA LYS A 158 -23.87 -15.16 9.10
C LYS A 158 -24.03 -14.45 7.74
N PRO A 159 -25.02 -14.86 6.93
CA PRO A 159 -25.34 -14.22 5.65
C PRO A 159 -25.63 -12.73 5.77
N ALA A 160 -25.45 -12.04 4.65
CA ALA A 160 -25.59 -10.60 4.58
C ALA A 160 -27.05 -10.13 4.72
N GLY A 161 -27.27 -8.97 5.34
CA GLY A 161 -28.57 -8.33 5.52
C GLY A 161 -28.49 -7.03 6.33
N GLY A 162 -29.56 -6.24 6.33
CA GLY A 162 -29.66 -5.02 7.12
C GLY A 162 -28.93 -3.79 6.54
N PRO A 163 -28.90 -2.68 7.30
CA PRO A 163 -28.29 -1.42 6.87
C PRO A 163 -26.76 -1.51 6.80
N SER A 164 -26.07 -0.52 6.23
CA SER A 164 -24.59 -0.49 6.07
C SER A 164 -23.92 0.54 7.01
N PRO A 165 -23.91 0.34 8.35
CA PRO A 165 -23.43 1.31 9.33
C PRO A 165 -21.90 1.30 9.47
N ILE A 166 -21.17 1.55 8.39
CA ILE A 166 -19.70 1.52 8.39
C ILE A 166 -19.09 2.55 9.37
N GLU A 167 -19.73 3.70 9.56
CA GLU A 167 -19.30 4.70 10.56
C GLU A 167 -19.24 4.10 11.98
N LYS A 168 -20.23 3.27 12.33
CA LYS A 168 -20.24 2.54 13.60
C LYS A 168 -19.18 1.44 13.61
N ALA A 169 -18.98 0.74 12.50
CA ALA A 169 -17.96 -0.30 12.39
C ALA A 169 -16.56 0.27 12.64
N LEU A 170 -16.23 1.39 12.02
CA LEU A 170 -14.96 2.09 12.19
C LEU A 170 -14.79 2.62 13.62
N GLY A 171 -15.85 3.18 14.22
CA GLY A 171 -15.83 3.60 15.62
C GLY A 171 -15.63 2.44 16.60
N ASP A 172 -16.28 1.30 16.36
CA ASP A 172 -16.09 0.12 17.20
C ASP A 172 -14.69 -0.49 17.04
N VAL A 173 -14.11 -0.46 15.83
CA VAL A 173 -12.72 -0.86 15.60
C VAL A 173 -11.75 0.02 16.39
N ALA A 174 -12.03 1.32 16.55
CA ALA A 174 -11.26 2.18 17.44
C ALA A 174 -11.33 1.69 18.91
N GLY A 175 -12.50 1.21 19.34
CA GLY A 175 -12.67 0.58 20.65
C GLY A 175 -11.87 -0.71 20.78
N ASP A 176 -11.88 -1.56 19.75
CA ASP A 176 -11.15 -2.83 19.71
C ASP A 176 -9.62 -2.61 19.75
N LEU A 177 -9.12 -1.55 19.09
CA LEU A 177 -7.70 -1.22 18.96
C LEU A 177 -7.14 -0.37 20.12
N LYS A 178 -7.97 0.12 21.05
CA LYS A 178 -7.60 1.17 22.03
C LYS A 178 -6.33 0.89 22.84
N ASP A 179 -6.09 -0.38 23.19
CA ASP A 179 -4.96 -0.80 24.03
C ASP A 179 -3.78 -1.36 23.21
N THR A 180 -3.87 -1.33 21.88
CA THR A 180 -2.85 -1.90 21.01
C THR A 180 -1.71 -0.94 20.72
N GLN A 181 -0.53 -1.52 20.60
CA GLN A 181 0.70 -0.85 20.17
C GLN A 181 1.06 -1.32 18.76
N GLY A 182 1.98 -0.59 18.10
CA GLY A 182 2.46 -0.97 16.78
C GLY A 182 1.58 -0.50 15.61
N LYS A 183 2.03 -0.82 14.40
CA LYS A 183 1.38 -0.47 13.14
C LYS A 183 0.11 -1.30 12.92
N ILE A 184 -0.84 -0.74 12.19
CA ILE A 184 -2.19 -1.25 12.00
C ILE A 184 -2.48 -1.26 10.49
N ALA A 185 -2.72 -2.45 9.95
CA ALA A 185 -3.25 -2.63 8.61
C ALA A 185 -4.75 -2.93 8.72
N MET A 186 -5.58 -1.97 8.31
CA MET A 186 -7.02 -2.15 8.25
C MET A 186 -7.44 -2.43 6.81
N VAL A 187 -8.11 -3.54 6.56
CA VAL A 187 -8.60 -3.93 5.23
C VAL A 187 -10.13 -3.92 5.24
N VAL A 188 -10.73 -2.94 4.56
CA VAL A 188 -12.19 -2.84 4.41
C VAL A 188 -12.63 -3.57 3.14
N VAL A 189 -13.54 -4.52 3.25
CA VAL A 189 -14.06 -5.31 2.12
C VAL A 189 -15.55 -5.08 1.98
N SER A 190 -15.98 -4.43 0.89
CA SER A 190 -17.34 -3.93 0.72
C SER A 190 -17.64 -3.57 -0.73
N ASP A 191 -18.93 -3.48 -1.09
CA ASP A 191 -19.36 -2.87 -2.35
C ASP A 191 -19.46 -1.34 -2.30
N GLY A 192 -19.28 -0.74 -1.12
CA GLY A 192 -19.29 0.71 -0.90
C GLY A 192 -20.67 1.35 -1.08
N LYS A 193 -21.75 0.58 -1.24
CA LYS A 193 -23.09 1.11 -1.50
C LYS A 193 -23.79 1.47 -0.18
N LYS A 194 -24.53 2.58 -0.19
CA LYS A 194 -25.45 2.99 0.89
C LYS A 194 -24.81 3.05 2.30
N MET A 195 -23.56 3.50 2.38
CA MET A 195 -22.68 3.48 3.57
C MET A 195 -23.00 4.48 4.69
N GLY A 196 -24.27 4.75 4.94
CA GLY A 196 -24.68 5.70 5.97
C GLY A 196 -24.30 7.15 5.64
N LYS A 197 -24.11 7.99 6.67
CA LYS A 197 -24.03 9.45 6.49
C LYS A 197 -22.61 9.97 6.40
N ALA A 198 -21.66 9.40 7.16
CA ALA A 198 -20.32 10.00 7.27
C ALA A 198 -19.17 8.98 7.38
N PRO A 199 -19.01 8.06 6.42
CA PRO A 199 -17.91 7.09 6.42
C PRO A 199 -16.53 7.74 6.46
N LEU A 200 -16.33 8.84 5.71
CA LEU A 200 -15.05 9.54 5.68
C LEU A 200 -14.72 10.24 7.00
N ALA A 201 -15.71 10.85 7.67
CA ALA A 201 -15.49 11.47 8.98
C ALA A 201 -15.10 10.45 10.06
N ALA A 202 -15.65 9.23 9.99
CA ALA A 202 -15.25 8.13 10.87
C ALA A 202 -13.81 7.68 10.59
N ALA A 203 -13.41 7.61 9.32
CA ALA A 203 -12.02 7.32 8.94
C ALA A 203 -11.06 8.44 9.37
N ASP A 204 -11.46 9.72 9.25
CA ASP A 204 -10.68 10.87 9.73
C ASP A 204 -10.49 10.80 11.24
N SER A 205 -11.51 10.38 11.98
CA SER A 205 -11.44 10.19 13.43
C SER A 205 -10.44 9.09 13.80
N LEU A 206 -10.43 7.98 13.05
CA LEU A 206 -9.42 6.92 13.20
C LEU A 206 -8.01 7.43 12.88
N LYS A 207 -7.83 8.21 11.81
CA LYS A 207 -6.53 8.81 11.47
C LYS A 207 -6.07 9.78 12.56
N ALA A 208 -6.97 10.59 13.13
CA ALA A 208 -6.63 11.46 14.24
C ALA A 208 -6.18 10.68 15.49
N GLN A 209 -6.81 9.54 15.76
CA GLN A 209 -6.50 8.72 16.94
C GLN A 209 -5.22 7.89 16.79
N TYR A 210 -4.97 7.31 15.61
CA TYR A 210 -3.85 6.38 15.40
C TYR A 210 -2.71 6.97 14.57
N ALA A 211 -2.87 8.19 14.04
CA ALA A 211 -1.88 8.91 13.25
C ALA A 211 -1.25 8.02 12.15
N ASP A 212 0.07 7.97 12.09
CA ASP A 212 0.80 7.22 11.06
C ASP A 212 0.89 5.71 11.34
N ARG A 213 0.32 5.25 12.45
CA ARG A 213 0.24 3.82 12.76
C ARG A 213 -0.81 3.12 11.91
N LEU A 214 -1.84 3.83 11.42
CA LEU A 214 -2.96 3.22 10.71
C LEU A 214 -2.82 3.42 9.19
N CYS A 215 -2.93 2.32 8.44
CA CYS A 215 -3.15 2.32 6.99
C CYS A 215 -4.47 1.62 6.66
N ILE A 216 -5.31 2.28 5.86
CA ILE A 216 -6.60 1.74 5.38
C ILE A 216 -6.42 1.27 3.94
N TYR A 217 -6.61 -0.03 3.72
CA TYR A 217 -6.71 -0.65 2.42
C TYR A 217 -8.16 -0.99 2.15
N THR A 218 -8.61 -0.85 0.91
CA THR A 218 -10.00 -1.14 0.55
C THR A 218 -10.06 -2.14 -0.60
N VAL A 219 -10.94 -3.13 -0.47
CA VAL A 219 -11.25 -4.10 -1.52
C VAL A 219 -12.70 -3.90 -1.92
N LEU A 220 -12.89 -3.35 -3.11
CA LEU A 220 -14.22 -3.18 -3.69
C LEU A 220 -14.74 -4.53 -4.22
N VAL A 221 -15.97 -4.86 -3.85
CA VAL A 221 -16.70 -6.01 -4.40
C VAL A 221 -17.84 -5.52 -5.28
N GLY A 222 -17.75 -5.77 -6.59
CA GLY A 222 -18.67 -5.23 -7.58
C GLY A 222 -18.13 -3.99 -8.28
N ASP A 223 -19.01 -3.27 -8.98
CA ASP A 223 -18.67 -2.28 -9.99
C ASP A 223 -19.40 -0.93 -9.81
N ASP A 224 -20.06 -0.73 -8.66
CA ASP A 224 -20.83 0.50 -8.40
C ASP A 224 -19.92 1.75 -8.39
N PRO A 225 -20.20 2.77 -9.23
CA PRO A 225 -19.35 3.96 -9.32
C PRO A 225 -19.29 4.81 -8.03
N ALA A 226 -20.36 4.84 -7.24
CA ALA A 226 -20.35 5.56 -5.97
C ALA A 226 -19.56 4.79 -4.91
N GLY A 227 -19.71 3.46 -4.89
CA GLY A 227 -18.89 2.56 -4.08
C GLY A 227 -17.41 2.68 -4.40
N GLN A 228 -17.03 2.69 -5.68
CA GLN A 228 -15.65 2.91 -6.13
C GLN A 228 -15.04 4.19 -5.56
N ARG A 229 -15.77 5.31 -5.67
CA ARG A 229 -15.30 6.61 -5.15
C ARG A 229 -15.12 6.58 -3.64
N LEU A 230 -16.12 6.07 -2.92
CA LEU A 230 -16.06 5.99 -1.47
C LEU A 230 -14.89 5.12 -0.98
N MET A 231 -14.72 3.94 -1.57
CA MET A 231 -13.64 3.01 -1.19
C MET A 231 -12.26 3.61 -1.51
N ALA A 232 -12.13 4.35 -2.62
CA ALA A 232 -10.93 5.10 -2.96
C ALA A 232 -10.63 6.19 -1.92
N ASP A 233 -11.63 6.99 -1.56
CA ASP A 233 -11.47 8.10 -0.62
C ASP A 233 -11.13 7.60 0.79
N LEU A 234 -11.78 6.52 1.26
CA LEU A 234 -11.46 5.85 2.53
C LEU A 234 -9.98 5.42 2.62
N SER A 235 -9.43 4.83 1.56
CA SER A 235 -8.03 4.38 1.56
C SER A 235 -7.02 5.54 1.59
N LYS A 236 -7.41 6.70 1.05
CA LYS A 236 -6.55 7.89 0.99
C LYS A 236 -6.49 8.64 2.31
N THR A 237 -7.53 8.56 3.13
CA THR A 237 -7.65 9.27 4.42
C THR A 237 -6.40 9.13 5.29
N THR A 238 -5.80 7.94 5.34
CA THR A 238 -4.67 7.68 6.22
C THR A 238 -3.30 8.09 5.67
N GLY A 239 -3.23 8.52 4.40
CA GLY A 239 -1.96 8.82 3.71
C GLY A 239 -1.11 7.59 3.36
N CYS A 240 -1.55 6.40 3.80
CA CYS A 240 -1.02 5.11 3.43
C CYS A 240 -2.18 4.14 3.22
N GLY A 241 -2.07 3.27 2.23
CA GLY A 241 -3.19 2.45 1.76
C GLY A 241 -3.44 2.61 0.28
N PHE A 242 -4.27 1.72 -0.26
CA PHE A 242 -4.74 1.80 -1.64
C PHE A 242 -6.05 1.01 -1.77
N THR A 243 -6.73 1.23 -2.89
CA THR A 243 -7.91 0.47 -3.28
C THR A 243 -7.56 -0.57 -4.33
N THR A 244 -8.13 -1.76 -4.19
CA THR A 244 -8.16 -2.79 -5.21
C THR A 244 -9.59 -3.34 -5.35
N THR A 245 -9.81 -4.26 -6.28
CA THR A 245 -11.10 -4.94 -6.48
C THR A 245 -10.95 -6.43 -6.16
N ALA A 246 -12.06 -7.10 -5.84
CA ALA A 246 -12.08 -8.55 -5.67
C ALA A 246 -11.61 -9.28 -6.95
N ASP A 247 -11.93 -8.76 -8.14
CA ASP A 247 -11.50 -9.34 -9.42
C ASP A 247 -9.97 -9.31 -9.56
N ASN A 248 -9.34 -8.22 -9.12
CA ASN A 248 -7.89 -8.05 -9.10
C ASN A 248 -7.20 -8.90 -8.02
N LEU A 249 -7.95 -9.65 -7.21
CA LEU A 249 -7.45 -10.55 -6.17
C LEU A 249 -7.88 -12.02 -6.41
N SER A 250 -8.42 -12.31 -7.59
CA SER A 250 -9.04 -13.61 -7.91
C SER A 250 -8.03 -14.75 -8.09
N THR A 251 -6.76 -14.44 -8.37
CA THR A 251 -5.69 -15.45 -8.54
C THR A 251 -4.71 -15.47 -7.37
N GLY A 252 -4.03 -16.61 -7.18
CA GLY A 252 -3.00 -16.77 -6.15
C GLY A 252 -1.89 -15.73 -6.22
N ALA A 253 -1.38 -15.46 -7.42
CA ALA A 253 -0.31 -14.48 -7.62
C ALA A 253 -0.76 -13.05 -7.26
N GLN A 254 -1.98 -12.68 -7.66
CA GLN A 254 -2.55 -11.38 -7.31
C GLN A 254 -2.76 -11.24 -5.79
N MET A 255 -3.31 -12.27 -5.14
CA MET A 255 -3.49 -12.26 -3.69
C MET A 255 -2.14 -12.24 -2.95
N ALA A 256 -1.14 -12.96 -3.44
CA ALA A 256 0.21 -12.95 -2.86
C ALA A 256 0.83 -11.55 -2.92
N ASN A 257 0.73 -10.86 -4.05
CA ASN A 257 1.19 -9.47 -4.17
C ASN A 257 0.44 -8.52 -3.22
N PHE A 258 -0.86 -8.73 -3.04
CA PHE A 258 -1.68 -7.94 -2.11
C PHE A 258 -1.25 -8.18 -0.66
N VAL A 259 -1.12 -9.44 -0.23
CA VAL A 259 -0.62 -9.82 1.10
C VAL A 259 0.78 -9.25 1.33
N GLU A 260 1.67 -9.37 0.36
CA GLU A 260 3.02 -8.82 0.44
C GLU A 260 2.99 -7.31 0.67
N THR A 261 2.22 -6.58 -0.14
CA THR A 261 2.14 -5.12 -0.05
C THR A 261 1.53 -4.64 1.28
N VAL A 262 0.51 -5.35 1.77
CA VAL A 262 -0.23 -4.97 2.98
C VAL A 262 0.52 -5.35 4.25
N MET A 263 1.09 -6.56 4.31
CA MET A 263 1.55 -7.18 5.56
C MET A 263 3.03 -7.47 5.63
N LEU A 264 3.75 -7.51 4.51
CA LEU A 264 5.13 -7.98 4.49
C LEU A 264 6.11 -6.84 4.22
N GLU A 265 7.21 -6.88 4.96
CA GLU A 265 8.41 -6.12 4.67
C GLU A 265 9.52 -7.14 4.45
N ALA A 266 10.17 -7.08 3.27
CA ALA A 266 11.29 -7.95 2.98
C ALA A 266 12.41 -7.67 4.00
N VAL A 267 12.80 -8.69 4.75
CA VAL A 267 14.02 -8.63 5.55
C VAL A 267 15.16 -8.75 4.58
N VAL A 268 15.58 -7.61 4.04
CA VAL A 268 16.88 -7.52 3.40
C VAL A 268 17.87 -7.96 4.47
N ALA A 269 18.53 -9.11 4.22
CA ALA A 269 19.58 -9.57 5.10
C ALA A 269 20.52 -8.38 5.33
N PRO A 270 20.87 -8.04 6.58
CA PRO A 270 21.91 -7.06 6.79
C PRO A 270 23.09 -7.51 5.91
N PRO A 271 23.69 -6.62 5.11
CA PRO A 271 24.78 -6.99 4.23
C PRO A 271 25.76 -7.85 5.04
N PRO A 272 26.21 -8.99 4.49
CA PRO A 272 26.95 -9.99 5.26
C PRO A 272 27.98 -9.25 6.10
N LYS A 273 27.87 -9.41 7.42
CA LYS A 273 28.84 -8.84 8.36
C LYS A 273 30.20 -9.20 7.77
N PRO A 274 31.06 -8.23 7.42
CA PRO A 274 32.38 -8.53 6.88
C PRO A 274 32.99 -9.58 7.80
N ALA A 275 33.48 -10.68 7.23
CA ALA A 275 34.17 -11.73 7.99
C ALA A 275 35.12 -11.05 8.99
N PRO A 276 35.27 -11.56 10.22
CA PRO A 276 36.03 -10.87 11.26
C PRO A 276 37.45 -10.61 10.75
N VAL A 277 37.68 -9.38 10.29
CA VAL A 277 39.02 -8.87 10.04
C VAL A 277 39.61 -8.76 11.43
N VAL A 278 40.68 -9.50 11.66
CA VAL A 278 41.53 -9.39 12.85
C VAL A 278 41.69 -7.91 13.19
N VAL A 279 41.17 -7.52 14.36
CA VAL A 279 40.79 -6.15 14.69
C VAL A 279 41.97 -5.17 14.62
N LYS A 280 41.83 -4.15 13.77
CA LYS A 280 42.27 -2.77 14.08
C LYS A 280 41.19 -1.77 13.65
N THR A 281 40.33 -1.38 14.59
CA THR A 281 39.39 -0.22 14.61
C THR A 281 38.26 -0.14 13.56
N PRO A 282 37.07 0.41 13.90
CA PRO A 282 35.83 0.28 13.12
C PRO A 282 35.77 1.24 11.90
N PRO A 283 35.02 0.91 10.82
CA PRO A 283 34.92 1.76 9.65
C PRO A 283 34.04 2.99 9.91
N LYS A 284 34.57 4.15 9.54
CA LYS A 284 33.97 5.49 9.60
C LYS A 284 32.69 5.53 8.73
N LYS A 285 31.63 6.22 9.18
CA LYS A 285 30.50 6.70 8.33
C LYS A 285 31.06 7.14 6.97
N PRO A 286 30.36 7.00 5.81
CA PRO A 286 30.90 7.39 4.51
C PRO A 286 31.39 8.83 4.58
N SER A 287 32.68 8.95 4.85
CA SER A 287 33.37 10.20 5.00
C SER A 287 33.93 10.39 3.62
N TRP A 288 33.31 11.30 2.87
CA TRP A 288 33.85 11.76 1.61
C TRP A 288 35.10 12.58 1.94
N VAL A 289 36.17 11.92 2.39
CA VAL A 289 37.44 12.55 2.69
C VAL A 289 38.19 12.60 1.37
N PHE A 290 37.96 13.70 0.64
CA PHE A 290 38.80 14.04 -0.49
C PHE A 290 40.13 14.55 0.06
N ASN A 291 41.12 13.68 0.10
CA ASN A 291 42.48 14.03 0.46
C ASN A 291 43.16 14.75 -0.71
N ASP A 292 44.30 15.40 -0.44
CA ASP A 292 45.18 16.03 -1.45
C ASP A 292 44.77 17.40 -2.03
N ILE A 293 43.83 18.14 -1.41
CA ILE A 293 43.77 19.59 -1.65
C ILE A 293 44.97 20.24 -0.94
N LYS A 294 46.01 20.54 -1.72
CA LYS A 294 47.30 21.03 -1.24
C LYS A 294 47.39 22.54 -1.37
N PHE A 295 47.95 23.13 -0.33
CA PHE A 295 48.32 24.54 -0.27
C PHE A 295 49.81 24.67 -0.03
N ASP A 296 50.43 25.68 -0.65
CA ASP A 296 51.79 26.03 -0.31
C ASP A 296 51.90 26.53 1.14
N PHE A 297 53.10 26.45 1.70
CA PHE A 297 53.39 26.98 3.02
C PHE A 297 52.97 28.45 3.09
N ASP A 298 52.23 28.79 4.14
CA ASP A 298 51.73 30.14 4.41
C ASP A 298 50.74 30.74 3.40
N LYS A 299 50.25 29.95 2.44
CA LYS A 299 49.31 30.42 1.41
C LYS A 299 47.93 29.77 1.55
N ALA A 300 46.91 30.50 1.09
CA ALA A 300 45.54 30.03 0.91
C ALA A 300 45.16 29.83 -0.57
N THR A 301 46.11 29.93 -1.49
CA THR A 301 45.90 29.69 -2.92
C THR A 301 45.94 28.19 -3.23
N LEU A 302 44.95 27.70 -3.96
CA LEU A 302 44.91 26.32 -4.45
C LEU A 302 46.05 26.07 -5.45
N ARG A 303 46.78 24.96 -5.27
CA ARG A 303 47.77 24.55 -6.25
C ARG A 303 47.10 23.87 -7.46
N PRO A 304 47.73 23.90 -8.65
CA PRO A 304 47.18 23.26 -9.85
C PRO A 304 46.80 21.78 -9.66
N GLU A 305 47.55 21.05 -8.85
CA GLU A 305 47.31 19.62 -8.60
C GLU A 305 46.05 19.36 -7.77
N SER A 306 45.47 20.39 -7.14
CA SER A 306 44.25 20.28 -6.34
C SER A 306 42.97 20.37 -7.18
N TYR A 307 43.03 20.93 -8.40
CA TYR A 307 41.84 21.09 -9.25
C TYR A 307 41.19 19.76 -9.66
N PRO A 308 41.93 18.71 -10.09
CA PRO A 308 41.32 17.42 -10.41
C PRO A 308 40.57 16.80 -9.22
N VAL A 309 41.11 16.96 -8.01
CA VAL A 309 40.46 16.49 -6.78
C VAL A 309 39.18 17.28 -6.52
N LEU A 310 39.24 18.60 -6.61
CA LEU A 310 38.08 19.48 -6.45
C LEU A 310 36.98 19.23 -7.48
N ASP A 311 37.35 18.81 -8.68
CA ASP A 311 36.41 18.46 -9.75
C ASP A 311 35.69 17.16 -9.43
N GLY A 312 36.38 16.18 -8.84
CA GLY A 312 35.75 14.98 -8.27
C GLY A 312 34.76 15.33 -7.15
N VAL A 313 35.08 16.30 -6.29
CA VAL A 313 34.15 16.80 -5.26
C VAL A 313 32.91 17.45 -5.88
N TYR A 314 33.12 18.27 -6.91
CA TYR A 314 32.03 18.91 -7.63
C TYR A 314 31.08 17.89 -8.25
N GLU A 315 31.58 16.88 -8.95
CA GLU A 315 30.74 15.84 -9.56
C GLU A 315 29.99 15.01 -8.50
N ALA A 316 30.62 14.73 -7.35
CA ALA A 316 29.95 14.07 -6.22
C ALA A 316 28.80 14.92 -5.65
N LEU A 317 28.99 16.22 -5.46
CA LEU A 317 27.96 17.13 -4.96
C LEU A 317 26.85 17.37 -6.00
N ARG A 318 27.19 17.38 -7.29
CA ARG A 318 26.25 17.49 -8.40
C ARG A 318 25.36 16.25 -8.51
N GLY A 319 25.96 15.06 -8.43
CA GLY A 319 25.24 13.78 -8.49
C GLY A 319 24.35 13.50 -7.27
N ASN A 320 24.53 14.24 -6.17
CA ASN A 320 23.79 14.06 -4.93
C ASN A 320 23.18 15.38 -4.45
N PRO A 321 22.04 15.85 -5.00
CA PRO A 321 21.45 17.14 -4.66
C PRO A 321 21.12 17.36 -3.17
N GLY A 322 20.83 16.29 -2.43
CA GLY A 322 20.56 16.33 -0.98
C GLY A 322 21.81 16.34 -0.08
N LEU A 323 23.01 16.17 -0.64
CA LEU A 323 24.24 16.13 0.16
C LEU A 323 24.70 17.56 0.52
N ALA A 324 24.79 17.86 1.81
CA ALA A 324 25.46 19.05 2.34
C ALA A 324 26.81 18.66 2.98
N VAL A 325 27.81 19.52 2.90
CA VAL A 325 29.17 19.25 3.38
C VAL A 325 29.77 20.41 4.17
N GLU A 326 30.49 20.08 5.23
CA GLU A 326 31.41 20.95 5.96
C GLU A 326 32.83 20.78 5.40
N ILE A 327 33.42 21.87 4.94
CA ILE A 327 34.77 22.00 4.38
C ILE A 327 35.69 22.40 5.53
N GLN A 328 36.58 21.49 5.93
CA GLN A 328 37.42 21.62 7.11
C GLN A 328 38.85 21.95 6.71
N GLY A 329 39.36 23.12 7.09
CA GLY A 329 40.75 23.52 6.82
C GLY A 329 41.68 23.18 7.98
N HIS A 330 42.90 22.72 7.66
CA HIS A 330 43.93 22.37 8.65
C HIS A 330 45.30 22.96 8.28
N THR A 331 46.12 23.22 9.31
CA THR A 331 47.51 23.68 9.18
C THR A 331 48.48 22.70 9.87
N CYS A 332 49.78 22.93 9.66
CA CYS A 332 50.82 22.31 10.48
C CYS A 332 51.12 23.15 11.72
N ALA A 333 51.87 22.59 12.68
CA ALA A 333 52.20 23.23 13.95
C ALA A 333 53.29 24.32 13.89
N ILE A 334 53.39 25.05 12.77
CA ILE A 334 54.32 26.18 12.61
C ILE A 334 53.48 27.46 12.64
N GLY A 335 53.78 28.36 13.58
CA GLY A 335 53.05 29.60 13.80
C GLY A 335 52.32 29.60 15.14
N THR A 336 51.59 30.68 15.45
CA THR A 336 50.72 30.73 16.63
C THR A 336 49.37 30.07 16.32
N ASP A 337 48.68 29.60 17.35
CA ASP A 337 47.36 28.98 17.21
C ASP A 337 46.36 29.92 16.53
N GLU A 338 46.35 31.21 16.89
CA GLU A 338 45.48 32.22 16.29
C GLU A 338 45.77 32.38 14.80
N TYR A 339 47.06 32.41 14.43
CA TYR A 339 47.48 32.51 13.04
C TYR A 339 47.02 31.29 12.24
N ASN A 340 47.23 30.10 12.79
CA ASN A 340 46.87 28.83 12.17
C ASN A 340 45.35 28.67 12.03
N MET A 341 44.58 29.15 13.01
CA MET A 341 43.12 29.21 12.91
C MET A 341 42.67 30.14 11.77
N GLY A 342 43.26 31.33 11.66
CA GLY A 342 42.98 32.24 10.56
C GLY A 342 43.34 31.67 9.18
N LEU A 343 44.51 31.05 9.06
CA LEU A 343 45.00 30.48 7.80
C LEU A 343 44.15 29.29 7.34
N SER A 344 43.80 28.38 8.26
CA SER A 344 42.93 27.25 7.96
C SER A 344 41.54 27.69 7.50
N GLN A 345 40.94 28.71 8.13
CA GLN A 345 39.64 29.24 7.70
C GLN A 345 39.72 29.85 6.30
N ARG A 346 40.79 30.61 5.97
CA ARG A 346 40.99 31.17 4.62
C ARG A 346 41.10 30.08 3.55
N ARG A 347 41.76 28.95 3.87
CA ARG A 347 41.85 27.79 2.97
C ARG A 347 40.50 27.13 2.74
N ALA A 348 39.74 26.89 3.80
CA ALA A 348 38.38 26.35 3.70
C ALA A 348 37.47 27.27 2.86
N ASN A 349 37.58 28.58 3.07
CA ASN A 349 36.84 29.59 2.29
C ASN A 349 37.24 29.60 0.80
N THR A 350 38.51 29.34 0.48
CA THR A 350 38.97 29.28 -0.92
C THR A 350 38.35 28.09 -1.65
N VAL A 351 38.29 26.93 -1.00
CA VAL A 351 37.61 25.73 -1.54
C VAL A 351 36.10 25.95 -1.66
N LEU A 352 35.48 26.55 -0.64
CA LEU A 352 34.06 26.93 -0.67
C LEU A 352 33.77 27.85 -1.86
N LYS A 353 34.61 28.86 -2.08
CA LYS A 353 34.48 29.79 -3.21
C LYS A 353 34.59 29.04 -4.54
N TYR A 354 35.57 28.15 -4.70
CA TYR A 354 35.73 27.35 -5.91
C TYR A 354 34.47 26.55 -6.25
N LEU A 355 33.89 25.84 -5.27
CA LEU A 355 32.69 25.02 -5.48
C LEU A 355 31.44 25.88 -5.76
N LYS A 356 31.32 27.04 -5.12
CA LYS A 356 30.27 28.02 -5.43
C LYS A 356 30.38 28.56 -6.85
N ASP A 357 31.59 28.93 -7.27
CA ASP A 357 31.84 29.48 -8.61
C ASP A 357 31.55 28.41 -9.70
N LYS A 358 31.70 27.12 -9.38
CA LYS A 358 31.27 26.00 -10.23
C LYS A 358 29.76 25.71 -10.21
N GLY A 359 28.98 26.35 -9.33
CA GLY A 359 27.52 26.25 -9.31
C GLY A 359 26.92 25.42 -8.18
N ILE A 360 27.69 25.00 -7.17
CA ILE A 360 27.11 24.38 -5.97
C ILE A 360 26.46 25.45 -5.09
N SER A 361 25.20 25.21 -4.65
CA SER A 361 24.48 26.12 -3.77
C SER A 361 25.23 26.38 -2.46
N ALA A 362 25.31 27.64 -2.05
CA ALA A 362 25.92 28.05 -0.80
C ALA A 362 25.24 27.41 0.44
N SER A 363 23.95 27.12 0.37
CA SER A 363 23.22 26.45 1.46
C SER A 363 23.69 25.03 1.74
N ARG A 364 24.44 24.42 0.82
CA ARG A 364 24.97 23.06 0.94
C ARG A 364 26.43 23.01 1.41
N LEU A 365 27.06 24.16 1.62
CA LEU A 365 28.49 24.29 1.90
C LEU A 365 28.73 25.12 3.16
N THR A 366 29.40 24.54 4.14
CA THR A 366 29.87 25.24 5.35
C THR A 366 31.39 25.19 5.39
N ALA A 367 32.10 26.30 5.61
CA ALA A 367 33.56 26.30 5.73
C ALA A 367 34.01 26.56 7.17
N LYS A 368 34.92 25.73 7.68
CA LYS A 368 35.42 25.82 9.06
C LYS A 368 36.94 25.56 9.14
N GLY A 369 37.66 26.49 9.75
CA GLY A 369 39.07 26.33 10.11
C GLY A 369 39.22 25.57 11.42
N PHE A 370 40.23 24.70 11.49
CA PHE A 370 40.60 23.96 12.70
C PHE A 370 42.05 24.23 13.14
N GLY A 371 42.79 25.07 12.43
CA GLY A 371 44.21 25.31 12.68
C GLY A 371 45.01 24.01 12.74
N GLU A 372 45.89 23.90 13.72
CA GLU A 372 46.74 22.73 13.96
C GLU A 372 46.12 21.70 14.91
N SER A 373 44.89 21.93 15.40
CA SER A 373 44.26 21.13 16.47
C SER A 373 43.94 19.67 16.11
N GLN A 374 44.01 19.31 14.82
CA GLN A 374 43.69 17.98 14.31
C GLN A 374 44.75 17.48 13.32
N PRO A 375 45.98 17.17 13.80
CA PRO A 375 47.04 16.63 12.96
C PRO A 375 46.74 15.18 12.58
N ILE A 376 47.08 14.81 11.35
CA ILE A 376 47.00 13.42 10.86
C ILE A 376 48.38 12.79 10.67
N ASP A 377 49.44 13.60 10.78
CA ASP A 377 50.82 13.17 10.64
C ASP A 377 51.74 14.00 11.57
N SER A 378 53.00 13.60 11.68
CA SER A 378 54.01 14.23 12.51
C SER A 378 54.30 15.66 12.06
N ASN A 379 54.15 16.63 12.97
CA ASN A 379 54.62 17.99 12.74
C ASN A 379 56.17 18.12 12.79
N LYS A 380 56.88 17.05 13.17
CA LYS A 380 58.34 17.06 13.28
C LYS A 380 59.03 16.95 11.91
N THR A 381 58.42 16.29 10.93
CA THR A 381 59.00 16.10 9.59
C THR A 381 58.42 17.09 8.57
N LYS A 382 59.16 17.39 7.49
CA LYS A 382 58.69 18.31 6.43
C LYS A 382 57.47 17.71 5.71
N GLU A 383 57.51 16.39 5.53
CA GLU A 383 56.50 15.56 4.88
C GLU A 383 55.23 15.54 5.72
N GLY A 384 55.33 15.26 7.02
CA GLY A 384 54.15 15.23 7.90
C GLY A 384 53.52 16.61 8.07
N ARG A 385 54.32 17.68 8.10
CA ARG A 385 53.78 19.05 8.02
C ARG A 385 53.05 19.30 6.70
N ALA A 386 53.51 18.75 5.58
CA ALA A 386 52.81 18.87 4.30
C ALA A 386 51.47 18.14 4.33
N ASN A 387 51.43 16.94 4.92
CA ASN A 387 50.21 16.16 5.08
C ASN A 387 49.19 16.85 6.01
N ASN A 388 49.64 17.50 7.08
CA ASN A 388 48.76 18.26 7.97
C ASN A 388 48.14 19.51 7.31
N ARG A 389 48.80 20.11 6.29
CA ARG A 389 48.28 21.24 5.52
C ARG A 389 47.29 20.76 4.46
N ARG A 390 46.05 20.50 4.88
CA ARG A 390 45.01 19.89 4.04
C ARG A 390 43.65 20.54 4.22
N VAL A 391 42.72 20.20 3.33
CA VAL A 391 41.28 20.42 3.50
C VAL A 391 40.57 19.07 3.43
N GLU A 392 39.63 18.85 4.33
CA GLU A 392 38.75 17.67 4.35
C GLU A 392 37.29 18.08 4.11
N PHE A 393 36.45 17.13 3.69
CA PHE A 393 35.01 17.32 3.60
C PHE A 393 34.30 16.34 4.52
N LYS A 394 33.30 16.86 5.25
CA LYS A 394 32.48 16.08 6.17
C LYS A 394 31.00 16.26 5.80
N PRO A 395 30.27 15.18 5.48
CA PRO A 395 28.83 15.27 5.28
C PRO A 395 28.12 15.82 6.52
N ILE A 396 27.21 16.76 6.30
CA ILE A 396 26.28 17.27 7.31
C ILE A 396 24.99 16.47 7.10
N GLN A 397 24.58 15.74 8.14
CA GLN A 397 23.33 14.96 8.15
C GLN A 397 22.19 15.79 8.73
#